data_AF-A0A5R8NWH3-F1
#
_entry.id   AF-A0A5R8NWH3-F1
#
_cell.length_a   1.000
_cell.length_b   1.000
_cell.length_c   1.000
_cell.angle_alpha   90.00
_cell.angle_beta   90.00
_cell.angle_gamma   90.00
#
_symmetry.space_group_name_H-M   'P 1'
#
loop_
_entity.id
_entity.type
_entity.pdbx_description
1 polymer ?
#
loop_
_entity_poly.entity_id
_entity_poly.type
_entity_poly.pdbx_seq_one_letter_code
_entity_poly.pdbx_strand_id
1 'polypeptide(L)'
;PLGSGKQYWSWISVDDWVGAALHVLKNQDVEGPVNFTSPSPVTNAEFTRTLGTTLRRSTMPIPVPAFALSAGLGEFAREALLPGHRILPAKLTASGYRFAHTSLGEALSAVL
;
A
#
# COMPACT_ATOMS: atom_id res chain seq x y z
N PRO A 1 -11.88 -9.92 -1.15
CA PRO A 1 -10.87 -9.45 -0.17
C PRO A 1 -10.06 -10.65 0.34
N LEU A 2 -8.91 -10.42 0.96
CA LEU A 2 -8.01 -11.44 1.48
C LEU A 2 -8.23 -11.55 2.99
N GLY A 3 -8.39 -12.76 3.53
CA GLY A 3 -8.67 -12.95 4.96
C GLY A 3 -9.92 -12.20 5.43
N SER A 4 -9.81 -11.46 6.54
CA SER A 4 -10.92 -10.66 7.08
C SER A 4 -11.24 -9.40 6.27
N GLY A 5 -10.32 -8.97 5.40
CA GLY A 5 -10.41 -7.72 4.64
C GLY A 5 -10.12 -6.45 5.47
N LYS A 6 -10.02 -6.55 6.80
CA LYS A 6 -9.81 -5.40 7.71
C LYS A 6 -8.34 -5.02 7.87
N GLN A 7 -7.45 -5.92 7.50
CA GLN A 7 -6.02 -5.70 7.63
C GLN A 7 -5.57 -4.54 6.74
N TYR A 8 -4.74 -3.66 7.29
CA TYR A 8 -4.23 -2.51 6.56
C TYR A 8 -3.16 -2.90 5.55
N TRP A 9 -3.18 -2.18 4.43
CA TRP A 9 -2.21 -2.26 3.36
C TRP A 9 -1.63 -0.86 3.12
N SER A 10 -0.37 -0.70 3.52
CA SER A 10 0.38 0.54 3.34
C SER A 10 1.05 0.52 1.97
N TRP A 11 0.30 0.93 0.94
CA TRP A 11 0.76 0.99 -0.45
C TRP A 11 1.55 2.26 -0.73
N ILE A 12 2.30 2.27 -1.83
CA ILE A 12 2.91 3.44 -2.45
C ILE A 12 2.89 3.24 -3.97
N SER A 13 2.70 4.31 -4.74
CA SER A 13 2.83 4.25 -6.20
C SER A 13 4.30 4.06 -6.61
N VAL A 14 4.57 3.51 -7.78
CA VAL A 14 5.97 3.36 -8.26
C VAL A 14 6.63 4.73 -8.43
N ASP A 15 5.90 5.70 -8.98
CA ASP A 15 6.38 7.08 -9.14
C ASP A 15 6.75 7.72 -7.80
N ASP A 16 5.90 7.53 -6.78
CA ASP A 16 6.18 8.06 -5.44
C ASP A 16 7.31 7.33 -4.74
N TRP A 17 7.47 6.03 -4.98
CA TRP A 17 8.59 5.29 -4.40
C TRP A 17 9.92 5.82 -4.96
N VAL A 18 10.00 6.00 -6.28
CA VAL A 18 11.18 6.57 -6.95
C VAL A 18 11.40 8.03 -6.54
N GLY A 19 10.34 8.83 -6.51
CA GLY A 19 10.38 10.22 -6.07
C GLY A 19 10.87 10.37 -4.63
N ALA A 20 10.36 9.54 -3.72
CA ALA A 20 10.79 9.51 -2.33
C ALA A 20 12.26 9.10 -2.20
N ALA A 21 12.71 8.09 -2.96
CA ALA A 21 14.11 7.67 -2.98
C ALA A 21 15.03 8.84 -3.41
N LEU A 22 14.68 9.52 -4.50
CA LEU A 22 15.42 10.69 -4.99
C LEU A 22 15.39 11.85 -3.99
N HIS A 23 14.27 12.06 -3.29
CA HIS A 23 14.15 13.10 -2.26
C HIS A 23 15.10 12.82 -1.10
N VAL A 24 15.08 11.60 -0.55
CA VAL A 24 15.96 11.20 0.57
C VAL A 24 17.43 11.26 0.16
N LEU A 25 17.78 10.81 -1.05
CA LEU A 25 19.16 10.88 -1.56
C LEU A 25 19.67 12.33 -1.72
N LYS A 26 18.79 13.29 -1.98
CA LYS A 26 19.14 14.71 -2.17
C LYS A 26 19.07 15.53 -0.87
N ASN A 27 18.38 15.04 0.14
CA ASN A 27 18.13 15.76 1.38
C ASN A 27 18.97 15.17 2.52
N GLN A 28 20.11 15.80 2.80
CA GLN A 28 21.07 15.35 3.83
C GLN A 28 20.48 15.38 5.25
N ASP A 29 19.40 16.13 5.49
CA ASP A 29 18.76 16.25 6.81
C ASP A 29 17.86 15.04 7.13
N VAL A 30 17.59 14.17 6.15
CA VAL A 30 16.75 12.98 6.35
C VAL A 30 17.60 11.80 6.80
N GLU A 31 17.63 11.58 8.11
CA GLU A 31 18.44 10.53 8.72
C GLU A 31 17.64 9.36 9.32
N GLY A 32 18.29 8.20 9.35
CA GLY A 32 17.77 6.96 9.94
C GLY A 32 16.65 6.31 9.12
N PRO A 33 15.85 5.41 9.73
CA PRO A 33 14.80 4.69 9.02
C PRO A 33 13.69 5.63 8.53
N VAL A 34 13.27 5.46 7.27
CA VAL A 34 12.19 6.22 6.63
C VAL A 34 11.20 5.25 5.97
N ASN A 35 9.91 5.41 6.27
CA ASN A 35 8.86 4.59 5.67
C ASN A 35 8.50 5.11 4.27
N PHE A 36 8.63 4.27 3.26
CA PHE A 36 8.25 4.58 1.89
C PHE A 36 6.84 4.05 1.64
N THR A 37 5.86 4.73 2.24
CA THR A 37 4.43 4.44 2.09
C THR A 37 3.70 5.71 1.67
N SER A 38 2.55 5.56 1.00
CA SER A 38 1.62 6.68 0.77
C SER A 38 1.07 7.19 2.11
N PRO A 39 0.56 8.45 2.17
CA PRO A 39 -0.03 8.99 3.39
C PRO A 39 -1.39 8.37 3.75
N SER A 40 -1.96 7.56 2.85
CA SER A 40 -3.35 7.07 2.94
C SER A 40 -3.40 5.54 2.89
N PRO A 41 -2.95 4.83 3.95
CA PRO A 41 -3.09 3.39 4.02
C PRO A 41 -4.57 3.00 3.99
N VAL A 42 -4.89 1.92 3.28
CA VAL A 42 -6.26 1.42 3.13
C VAL A 42 -6.39 0.03 3.71
N THR A 43 -7.60 -0.41 4.00
CA THR A 43 -7.88 -1.82 4.30
C THR A 43 -7.81 -2.65 3.03
N ASN A 44 -7.57 -3.96 3.16
CA ASN A 44 -7.60 -4.86 2.01
C ASN A 44 -8.97 -4.88 1.30
N ALA A 45 -10.07 -4.71 2.04
CA ALA A 45 -11.41 -4.58 1.49
C ALA A 45 -11.55 -3.33 0.60
N GLU A 46 -11.05 -2.18 1.06
CA GLU A 46 -10.99 -0.95 0.27
C GLU A 46 -10.09 -1.13 -0.96
N PHE A 47 -8.89 -1.71 -0.80
CA PHE A 47 -8.00 -1.97 -1.92
C PHE A 47 -8.67 -2.83 -2.99
N THR A 48 -9.28 -3.95 -2.58
CA THR A 48 -9.96 -4.88 -3.50
C THR A 48 -11.08 -4.16 -4.26
N ARG A 49 -11.90 -3.38 -3.55
CA ARG A 49 -13.01 -2.62 -4.15
C ARG A 49 -12.51 -1.60 -5.15
N THR A 50 -11.54 -0.77 -4.76
CA THR A 50 -10.99 0.28 -5.64
C THR A 50 -10.38 -0.32 -6.89
N LEU A 51 -9.60 -1.40 -6.76
CA LEU A 51 -9.03 -2.12 -7.89
C LEU A 51 -10.10 -2.66 -8.85
N GLY A 52 -11.17 -3.27 -8.31
CA GLY A 52 -12.31 -3.74 -9.11
C GLY A 52 -12.98 -2.62 -9.91
N THR A 53 -13.24 -1.49 -9.25
CA THR A 53 -13.84 -0.32 -9.88
C THR A 53 -12.95 0.24 -10.99
N THR A 54 -11.64 0.42 -10.75
CA THR A 54 -10.70 0.93 -11.75
C THR A 54 -10.65 0.02 -12.98
N LEU A 55 -10.63 -1.31 -12.78
CA LEU A 55 -10.63 -2.31 -13.85
C LEU A 55 -12.00 -2.53 -14.51
N ARG A 56 -13.07 -1.87 -14.04
CA ARG A 56 -14.46 -2.14 -14.45
C ARG A 56 -14.85 -3.62 -14.31
N ARG A 57 -14.35 -4.29 -13.28
CA ARG A 57 -14.62 -5.71 -12.98
C ARG A 57 -15.31 -5.86 -11.63
N SER A 58 -16.37 -6.65 -11.61
CA SER A 58 -17.07 -6.95 -10.36
C SER A 58 -16.16 -7.73 -9.41
N THR A 59 -15.90 -7.17 -8.24
CA THR A 59 -15.20 -7.89 -7.17
C THR A 59 -16.18 -8.79 -6.45
N MET A 60 -16.07 -10.10 -6.68
CA MET A 60 -16.85 -11.09 -5.91
C MET A 60 -16.54 -10.91 -4.41
N PRO A 61 -17.57 -10.83 -3.55
CA PRO A 61 -17.38 -10.58 -2.12
C PRO A 61 -16.88 -11.81 -1.35
N ILE A 62 -16.45 -12.87 -2.05
CA ILE A 62 -15.96 -14.10 -1.43
C ILE A 62 -14.53 -13.83 -0.94
N PRO A 63 -14.28 -13.81 0.38
CA PRO A 63 -12.94 -13.64 0.90
C PRO A 63 -12.10 -14.89 0.62
N VAL A 64 -10.84 -14.70 0.26
CA VAL A 64 -9.89 -15.82 0.18
C VAL A 64 -9.52 -16.24 1.60
N PRO A 65 -9.76 -17.51 2.01
CA PRO A 65 -9.46 -17.96 3.36
C PRO A 65 -7.97 -17.85 3.71
N ALA A 66 -7.68 -17.52 4.96
CA ALA A 66 -6.30 -17.35 5.44
C ALA A 66 -5.42 -18.61 5.26
N PHE A 67 -5.99 -19.81 5.39
CA PHE A 67 -5.25 -21.06 5.18
C PHE A 67 -4.84 -21.24 3.71
N ALA A 68 -5.69 -20.83 2.76
CA ALA A 68 -5.39 -20.90 1.34
C ALA A 68 -4.29 -19.91 0.97
N LEU A 69 -4.34 -18.69 1.54
CA LEU A 69 -3.27 -17.70 1.39
C LEU A 69 -1.95 -18.19 1.98
N SER A 70 -1.99 -18.78 3.18
CA SER A 70 -0.79 -19.33 3.83
C SER A 70 -0.21 -20.52 3.05
N ALA A 71 -1.04 -21.34 2.42
CA ALA A 71 -0.58 -22.46 1.61
C ALA A 71 0.08 -21.99 0.29
N GLY A 72 -0.45 -20.93 -0.34
CA GLY A 72 0.07 -20.43 -1.62
C GLY A 72 1.23 -19.44 -1.50
N LEU A 73 1.17 -18.52 -0.53
CA LEU A 73 2.14 -17.42 -0.35
C LEU A 73 3.09 -17.66 0.84
N GLY A 74 2.92 -18.74 1.58
CA GLY A 74 3.80 -19.13 2.68
C GLY A 74 3.91 -18.05 3.76
N GLU A 75 5.14 -17.74 4.14
CA GLU A 75 5.44 -16.82 5.24
C GLU A 75 5.06 -15.36 4.92
N PHE A 76 5.11 -14.95 3.66
CA PHE A 76 4.64 -13.61 3.26
C PHE A 76 3.16 -13.42 3.59
N ALA A 77 2.33 -14.46 3.40
CA ALA A 77 0.94 -14.38 3.80
C ALA A 77 0.80 -14.21 5.32
N ARG A 78 1.58 -14.97 6.10
CA ARG A 78 1.48 -15.04 7.56
C ARG A 78 2.02 -13.79 8.27
N GLU A 79 3.13 -13.25 7.79
CA GLU A 79 3.85 -12.17 8.47
C GLU A 79 3.52 -10.78 7.90
N ALA A 80 3.28 -10.66 6.59
CA ALA A 80 3.07 -9.35 5.97
C ALA A 80 1.62 -9.11 5.59
N LEU A 81 0.97 -10.09 4.94
CA LEU A 81 -0.34 -9.90 4.34
C LEU A 81 -1.50 -10.00 5.35
N LEU A 82 -1.49 -11.00 6.24
CA LEU A 82 -2.58 -11.27 7.17
C LEU A 82 -2.59 -10.37 8.42
N PRO A 83 -1.43 -9.99 9.02
CA PRO A 83 -1.42 -9.10 10.18
C PRO A 83 -1.87 -7.68 9.81
N GLY A 84 -1.43 -7.19 8.65
CA GLY A 84 -1.72 -5.85 8.13
C GLY A 84 -1.06 -4.74 8.94
N HIS A 85 -0.14 -4.02 8.34
CA HIS A 85 0.58 -2.95 9.04
C HIS A 85 0.09 -1.59 8.55
N ARG A 86 -0.41 -0.75 9.47
CA ARG A 86 -0.78 0.64 9.19
C ARG A 86 0.43 1.54 9.41
N ILE A 87 1.21 1.73 8.35
CA ILE A 87 2.49 2.43 8.36
C ILE A 87 2.30 3.80 7.71
N LEU A 88 2.66 4.85 8.44
CA LEU A 88 2.60 6.22 7.95
C LEU A 88 4.00 6.75 7.60
N PRO A 89 4.13 7.57 6.55
CA PRO A 89 5.39 8.12 6.09
C PRO A 89 5.81 9.38 6.86
N ALA A 90 5.74 9.36 8.20
CA ALA A 90 5.87 10.56 9.03
C ALA A 90 7.14 11.40 8.74
N LYS A 91 8.32 10.75 8.67
CA LYS A 91 9.58 11.44 8.34
C LYS A 91 9.61 11.97 6.92
N LEU A 92 9.12 11.19 5.95
CA LEU A 92 9.09 11.58 4.54
C LEU A 92 8.14 12.76 4.31
N THR A 93 6.99 12.79 4.99
CA THR A 93 6.09 13.95 4.99
C THR A 93 6.73 15.15 5.68
N ALA A 94 7.35 14.96 6.84
CA ALA A 94 8.00 16.03 7.59
C ALA A 94 9.21 16.63 6.85
N SER A 95 9.89 15.85 6.00
CA SER A 95 10.99 16.34 5.15
C SER A 95 10.51 17.15 3.94
N GLY A 96 9.19 17.33 3.78
CA GLY A 96 8.60 18.12 2.70
C GLY A 96 8.46 17.38 1.37
N TYR A 97 8.57 16.04 1.36
CA TYR A 97 8.25 15.26 0.18
C TYR A 97 6.78 15.48 -0.23
N ARG A 98 6.55 15.74 -1.52
CA ARG A 98 5.21 15.93 -2.09
C ARG A 98 4.86 14.70 -2.90
N PHE A 99 3.83 13.98 -2.45
CA PHE A 99 3.32 12.80 -3.12
C PHE A 99 2.60 13.18 -4.42
N ALA A 100 2.88 12.45 -5.50
CA ALA A 100 2.15 12.52 -6.75
C ALA A 100 0.76 11.88 -6.61
N HIS A 101 0.66 10.75 -5.89
CA HIS A 101 -0.58 10.03 -5.66
C HIS A 101 -0.90 9.95 -4.16
N THR A 102 -1.93 10.66 -3.73
CA THR A 102 -2.33 10.71 -2.30
C THR A 102 -3.49 9.77 -1.97
N SER A 103 -4.18 9.29 -3.00
CA SER A 103 -5.24 8.28 -2.89
C SER A 103 -4.95 7.05 -3.74
N LEU A 104 -5.47 5.91 -3.30
CA LEU A 104 -5.28 4.64 -4.04
C LEU A 104 -5.93 4.69 -5.42
N GLY A 105 -7.06 5.40 -5.55
CA GLY A 105 -7.76 5.53 -6.82
C GLY A 105 -6.93 6.27 -7.88
N GLU A 106 -6.25 7.35 -7.48
CA GLU A 106 -5.31 8.08 -8.36
C GLU A 106 -4.17 7.17 -8.80
N ALA A 107 -3.52 6.50 -7.85
CA ALA A 107 -2.38 5.62 -8.13
C ALA A 107 -2.74 4.45 -9.05
N LEU A 108 -3.91 3.83 -8.85
CA LEU A 108 -4.38 2.75 -9.72
C LEU A 108 -4.77 3.25 -11.10
N SER A 109 -5.39 4.43 -11.21
CA SER A 109 -5.78 5.01 -12.50
C SER A 109 -4.57 5.45 -13.33
N ALA A 110 -3.44 5.74 -12.70
CA ALA A 110 -2.20 6.10 -13.39
C ALA A 110 -1.50 4.91 -14.07
N VAL A 111 -1.81 3.66 -13.67
CA VAL A 111 -1.06 2.46 -14.09
C VAL A 111 -1.91 1.39 -14.80
N LEU A 112 -3.25 1.52 -14.79
CA LEU A 112 -4.20 0.56 -15.37
C LEU A 112 -5.05 1.20 -16.47
#